data_AF-A0A2D9J283-F1
#
_entry.id   AF-A0A2D9J283-F1
#
_cell.length_a   1.000
_cell.length_b   1.000
_cell.length_c   1.000
_cell.angle_alpha   90.00
_cell.angle_beta   90.00
_cell.angle_gamma   90.00
#
_symmetry.space_group_name_H-M   'P 1'
#
loop_
_entity.id
_entity.type
_entity.pdbx_description
1 polymer ?
#
loop_
_entity_poly.entity_id
_entity_poly.type
_entity_poly.pdbx_seq_one_letter_code
_entity_poly.pdbx_strand_id
1 'polypeptide(L)'
;MERDFRHDIQSIQAHLTQGRFDAAIKLCREVLDYAPREPNTLYMLGVAAAQIGDAATTREAFSRALTVTPDRIDLLLNFGNFLQNFICTEVQRF
;
A
#
# COMPACT_ATOMS: atom_id res chain seq x y z
N MET A 1 13.80 7.25 22.19
CA MET A 1 14.40 6.87 20.89
C MET A 1 13.28 6.90 19.87
N GLU A 2 13.25 7.91 18.99
CA GLU A 2 12.36 7.88 17.82
C GLU A 2 12.83 6.74 16.91
N ARG A 3 11.99 5.72 16.70
CA ARG A 3 12.25 4.75 15.64
C ARG A 3 12.19 5.49 14.31
N ASP A 4 13.31 5.52 13.61
CA ASP A 4 13.43 6.15 12.31
C ASP A 4 12.98 5.15 11.23
N PHE A 5 11.74 5.31 10.76
CA PHE A 5 11.17 4.47 9.71
C PHE A 5 11.86 4.62 8.35
N ARG A 6 12.81 5.56 8.17
CA ARG A 6 13.54 5.70 6.90
C ARG A 6 14.25 4.41 6.48
N HIS A 7 14.84 3.69 7.43
CA HIS A 7 15.46 2.39 7.15
C HIS A 7 14.42 1.32 6.85
N ASP A 8 13.30 1.34 7.57
CA ASP A 8 12.21 0.38 7.37
C ASP A 8 11.58 0.56 5.98
N ILE A 9 11.37 1.80 5.52
CA ILE A 9 10.87 2.10 4.16
C ILE A 9 11.80 1.52 3.09
N GLN A 10 13.12 1.66 3.22
CA GLN A 10 14.06 1.08 2.25
C GLN A 10 13.96 -0.44 2.22
N SER A 11 13.79 -1.08 3.39
CA SER A 11 13.57 -2.52 3.49
C SER A 11 12.24 -2.95 2.86
N ILE A 12 11.14 -2.23 3.14
CA ILE A 12 9.85 -2.48 2.49
C ILE A 12 10.00 -2.39 0.97
N GLN A 13 10.73 -1.38 0.47
CA GLN A 13 10.93 -1.18 -0.96
C GLN A 13 11.72 -2.33 -1.58
N ALA A 14 12.75 -2.83 -0.88
CA ALA A 14 13.51 -4.00 -1.28
C ALA A 14 12.65 -5.28 -1.30
N HIS A 15 11.71 -5.44 -0.36
CA HIS A 15 10.77 -6.54 -0.38
C HIS A 15 9.82 -6.46 -1.58
N LEU A 16 9.29 -5.27 -1.89
CA LEU A 16 8.42 -5.04 -3.04
C LEU A 16 9.12 -5.34 -4.37
N THR A 17 10.35 -4.86 -4.56
CA THR A 17 11.11 -5.07 -5.82
C THR A 17 11.47 -6.53 -6.03
N GLN A 18 11.57 -7.31 -4.95
CA GLN A 18 11.87 -8.74 -4.99
C GLN A 18 10.61 -9.61 -4.98
N GLY A 19 9.41 -9.01 -5.10
CA GLY A 19 8.13 -9.74 -5.14
C GLY A 19 7.73 -10.39 -3.81
N ARG A 20 8.39 -10.05 -2.70
CA ARG A 20 8.08 -10.58 -1.36
C ARG A 20 6.97 -9.77 -0.71
N PHE A 21 5.78 -9.82 -1.28
CA PHE A 21 4.66 -8.96 -0.88
C PHE A 21 4.19 -9.21 0.57
N ASP A 22 4.10 -10.46 1.03
CA ASP A 22 3.72 -10.75 2.42
C ASP A 22 4.70 -10.15 3.44
N ALA A 23 6.01 -10.22 3.14
CA ALA A 23 7.03 -9.62 3.98
C ALA A 23 6.96 -8.08 3.97
N ALA A 24 6.70 -7.48 2.79
CA ALA A 24 6.46 -6.04 2.69
C ALA A 24 5.23 -5.62 3.51
N ILE A 25 4.11 -6.36 3.42
CA ILE A 25 2.88 -6.08 4.19
C ILE A 25 3.15 -6.15 5.69
N LYS A 26 3.86 -7.18 6.14
CA LYS A 26 4.22 -7.34 7.56
C LYS A 26 5.01 -6.12 8.06
N LEU A 27 6.06 -5.74 7.33
CA LEU A 27 6.91 -4.62 7.72
C LEU A 27 6.17 -3.28 7.62
N CYS A 28 5.30 -3.09 6.62
CA CYS A 28 4.42 -1.92 6.56
C CYS A 28 3.54 -1.80 7.81
N ARG A 29 2.93 -2.89 8.27
CA ARG A 29 2.10 -2.88 9.49
C ARG A 29 2.93 -2.50 10.71
N GLU A 30 4.12 -3.08 10.86
CA GLU A 30 5.04 -2.74 11.95
C GLU A 30 5.43 -1.25 11.95
N VAL A 31 5.67 -0.66 10.78
CA VAL A 31 5.93 0.79 10.66
C VAL A 31 4.71 1.61 11.03
N LEU A 32 3.52 1.22 10.56
CA LEU A 32 2.27 1.93 10.83
C LEU A 32 1.82 1.84 12.30
N ASP A 33 2.29 0.85 13.07
CA ASP A 33 2.01 0.76 14.51
C ASP A 33 2.59 1.95 15.28
N TYR A 34 3.74 2.49 14.84
CA TYR A 34 4.38 3.64 15.47
C TYR A 34 4.36 4.92 14.61
N ALA A 35 4.06 4.82 13.32
CA ALA A 35 3.90 5.94 12.38
C ALA A 35 2.60 5.79 11.55
N PRO A 36 1.41 5.87 12.17
CA PRO A 36 0.13 5.43 11.58
C PRO A 36 -0.38 6.22 10.37
N ARG A 37 0.25 7.38 10.11
CA ARG A 37 -0.11 8.30 9.01
C ARG A 37 1.05 8.52 8.04
N GLU A 38 2.11 7.70 8.10
CA GLU A 38 3.23 7.84 7.17
C GLU A 38 2.78 7.47 5.74
N PRO A 39 2.76 8.45 4.81
CA PRO A 39 2.08 8.27 3.54
C PRO A 39 2.77 7.27 2.62
N ASN A 40 4.10 7.13 2.68
CA ASN A 40 4.81 6.17 1.81
C ASN A 40 4.53 4.73 2.22
N THR A 41 4.47 4.45 3.51
CA THR A 41 4.20 3.13 4.07
C THR A 41 2.76 2.72 3.80
N LEU A 42 1.80 3.64 3.92
CA LEU A 42 0.41 3.38 3.51
C LEU A 42 0.32 3.09 2.00
N TYR A 43 1.02 3.87 1.17
CA TYR A 43 1.10 3.62 -0.27
C TYR A 43 1.70 2.24 -0.59
N MET A 44 2.82 1.89 0.04
CA MET A 44 3.52 0.62 -0.17
C MET A 44 2.71 -0.58 0.34
N LEU A 45 1.95 -0.43 1.43
CA LEU A 45 0.98 -1.42 1.88
C LEU A 45 -0.10 -1.65 0.83
N GLY A 46 -0.64 -0.58 0.25
CA GLY A 46 -1.63 -0.66 -0.83
C GLY A 46 -1.08 -1.38 -2.06
N VAL A 47 0.14 -1.05 -2.49
CA VAL A 47 0.83 -1.72 -3.60
C VAL A 47 1.06 -3.21 -3.30
N ALA A 48 1.58 -3.55 -2.13
CA ALA A 48 1.84 -4.94 -1.77
C ALA A 48 0.55 -5.78 -1.70
N ALA A 49 -0.51 -5.22 -1.09
CA ALA A 49 -1.81 -5.87 -0.98
C ALA A 49 -2.47 -6.09 -2.34
N ALA A 50 -2.34 -5.12 -3.26
CA ALA A 50 -2.89 -5.24 -4.60
C ALA A 50 -2.25 -6.42 -5.36
N GLN A 51 -0.94 -6.63 -5.17
CA GLN A 51 -0.19 -7.69 -5.87
C GLN A 51 -0.57 -9.10 -5.42
N ILE A 52 -1.07 -9.26 -4.19
CA ILE A 52 -1.57 -10.55 -3.68
C ILE A 52 -3.09 -10.69 -3.79
N GLY A 53 -3.77 -9.71 -4.38
CA GLY A 53 -5.24 -9.73 -4.54
C GLY A 53 -6.03 -9.40 -3.27
N ASP A 54 -5.39 -8.87 -2.22
CA ASP A 54 -6.09 -8.42 -1.02
C ASP A 54 -6.75 -7.05 -1.26
N ALA A 55 -7.92 -7.09 -1.87
CA ALA A 55 -8.67 -5.91 -2.24
C ALA A 55 -9.22 -5.09 -1.06
N ALA A 56 -9.36 -5.72 0.12
CA ALA A 56 -9.81 -5.02 1.32
C ALA A 56 -8.68 -4.14 1.86
N THR A 57 -7.50 -4.73 2.10
CA THR A 57 -6.33 -3.98 2.55
C THR A 57 -5.89 -2.93 1.53
N THR A 58 -5.96 -3.25 0.24
CA THR A 58 -5.62 -2.30 -0.83
C THR A 58 -6.46 -1.03 -0.76
N ARG A 59 -7.80 -1.18 -0.67
CA ARG A 59 -8.72 -0.05 -0.57
C ARG A 59 -8.48 0.77 0.69
N GLU A 60 -8.33 0.11 1.84
CA GLU A 60 -8.10 0.81 3.09
C GLU A 60 -6.79 1.63 3.06
N ALA A 61 -5.69 1.00 2.63
CA ALA A 61 -4.36 1.59 2.65
C ALA A 61 -4.27 2.80 1.71
N PHE A 62 -4.73 2.67 0.45
CA PHE A 62 -4.76 3.80 -0.48
C PHE A 62 -5.71 4.90 -0.03
N SER A 63 -6.88 4.58 0.52
CA SER A 63 -7.81 5.58 1.04
C SER A 63 -7.18 6.38 2.17
N ARG A 64 -6.57 5.71 3.14
CA ARG A 64 -5.84 6.36 4.24
C ARG A 64 -4.70 7.22 3.73
N ALA A 65 -3.92 6.74 2.76
CA ALA A 65 -2.83 7.51 2.19
C ALA A 65 -3.32 8.80 1.49
N LEU A 66 -4.44 8.75 0.77
CA LEU A 66 -5.07 9.92 0.16
C LEU A 66 -5.59 10.93 1.19
N THR A 67 -6.01 10.50 2.37
CA THR A 67 -6.38 11.45 3.45
C THR A 67 -5.19 12.26 3.96
N VAL A 68 -3.96 11.76 3.78
CA VAL A 68 -2.72 12.43 4.21
C VAL A 68 -2.11 13.25 3.07
N THR A 69 -2.07 12.69 1.86
CA THR A 69 -1.49 13.33 0.66
C THR A 69 -2.47 13.24 -0.52
N PRO A 70 -3.52 14.08 -0.55
CA PRO A 70 -4.59 13.99 -1.55
C PRO A 70 -4.15 14.36 -2.98
N ASP A 71 -3.06 15.10 -3.11
CA ASP A 71 -2.49 15.60 -4.36
C ASP A 71 -1.37 14.72 -4.93
N ARG A 72 -1.07 13.60 -4.27
CA ARG A 72 -0.01 12.68 -4.68
C ARG A 72 -0.43 11.88 -5.93
N ILE A 73 0.07 12.30 -7.09
CA ILE A 73 -0.32 11.79 -8.41
C ILE A 73 -0.08 10.28 -8.57
N ASP A 74 1.08 9.76 -8.14
CA ASP A 74 1.39 8.33 -8.26
C ASP A 74 0.41 7.46 -7.47
N LEU A 75 -0.09 7.97 -6.34
CA LEU A 75 -1.09 7.30 -5.52
C LEU A 75 -2.45 7.29 -6.22
N LEU A 76 -2.91 8.44 -6.71
CA LEU A 76 -4.15 8.55 -7.47
C LEU A 76 -4.17 7.62 -8.68
N LEU A 77 -3.06 7.58 -9.44
CA LEU A 77 -2.91 6.70 -10.60
C LEU A 77 -2.97 5.22 -10.21
N ASN A 78 -2.21 4.80 -9.21
CA ASN A 78 -2.17 3.40 -8.81
C ASN A 78 -3.50 2.93 -8.21
N PHE A 79 -4.16 3.77 -7.40
CA PHE A 79 -5.45 3.42 -6.85
C PHE A 79 -6.55 3.40 -7.93
N GLY A 80 -6.53 4.36 -8.86
CA GLY A 80 -7.44 4.37 -10.01
C GLY A 80 -7.29 3.11 -10.87
N ASN A 81 -6.06 2.71 -11.20
CA ASN A 81 -5.77 1.48 -11.95
C ASN A 81 -6.26 0.23 -11.19
N PHE A 82 -6.03 0.17 -9.88
CA PHE A 82 -6.53 -0.92 -9.04
C PHE A 82 -8.06 -1.01 -9.08
N LEU A 83 -8.76 0.12 -8.90
CA LEU A 83 -10.23 0.15 -8.91
C LEU A 83 -10.80 -0.26 -10.28
N GLN A 84 -10.21 0.20 -11.39
CA GLN A 84 -10.63 -0.22 -12.73
C GLN A 84 -10.51 -1.74 -12.92
N ASN A 85 -9.38 -2.32 -12.51
CA ASN A 85 -9.14 -3.75 -12.65
C ASN A 85 -10.05 -4.58 -11.73
N PHE A 86 -10.27 -4.11 -10.49
CA PHE A 86 -11.10 -4.82 -9.52
C PHE A 86 -12.60 -4.80 -9.91
N ILE A 87 -13.11 -3.65 -10.39
CA ILE A 87 -14.50 -3.54 -10.84
C ILE A 87 -14.75 -4.45 -12.06
N CYS A 88 -13.81 -4.56 -12.99
CA CYS A 88 -13.96 -5.45 -14.14
C CYS A 88 -13.99 -6.94 -13.78
N THR A 89 -13.32 -7.35 -12.70
CA THR A 89 -13.28 -8.77 -12.28
C THR A 89 -14.50 -9.20 -11.48
N GLU A 90 -15.20 -8.29 -10.80
CA GLU A 90 -16.50 -8.58 -10.17
C GLU A 90 -17.63 -8.68 -11.21
N VAL A 91 -17.60 -7.88 -12.28
CA VAL A 91 -18.64 -7.91 -13.32
C VAL A 91 -18.53 -9.15 -14.23
N GLN A 92 -17.35 -9.74 -14.37
CA GLN A 92 -17.13 -10.99 -15.13
C GLN A 92 -17.46 -12.28 -14.35
N ARG A 93 -17.99 -12.19 -13.12
CA ARG A 93 -18.44 -13.34 -12.32
C ARG A 93 -19.92 -13.71 -12.50
N PHE A 94 -20.58 -13.17 -13.53
CA PHE A 94 -21.96 -13.51 -13.90
C PHE A 94 -22.01 -14.22 -15.26
#